data_AF-G0QIY7-F1
#
_entry.id   AF-G0QIY7-F1
#
_cell.length_a   1.000
_cell.length_b   1.000
_cell.length_c   1.000
_cell.angle_alpha   90.00
_cell.angle_beta   90.00
_cell.angle_gamma   90.00
#
_symmetry.space_group_name_H-M   'P 1'
#
loop_
_entity.id
_entity.type
_entity.pdbx_description
1 polymer ?
#
loop_
_entity_poly.entity_id
_entity_poly.type
_entity_poly.pdbx_seq_one_letter_code
_entity_poly.pdbx_strand_id
1 'polypeptide(L)'
;MLNNLWFTCPNIKKVKISILNFIQFLLRFQYRNMVIQRTYISIIINKQKKQIIQQVFQKKIKKIQQKKNKYKINKISQIKKKCYKKVNNNRFKQNNNNNNKNNKNNNNNNNNNKYKNNNSNNNKHSKLIILNNNNKKLCKKSPQTVLFNQIDIRIQIIDHEIIQGSILRGGAYAIYHIKTYPLNWNVKRTYNDFIWLQNILIKIYPGISVPQLPETVIQFMDDKLANKRKAYYERFLQEITNQPQLKNSKYFCEFLQIQDNALFKQIVKDSEKINKPKKLNELENTEGKYFINKDNKSDTNAQIIEQYFSQNDVFYERLQTLSKQLINGYRIRRYLQINEQHQCFGRKLYNQLNKNV
;
A
#
# COMPACT_ATOMS: atom_id res chain seq x y z
N MET A 1 -72.76 38.89 30.59
CA MET A 1 -72.55 40.36 30.72
C MET A 1 -71.26 40.73 31.47
N LEU A 2 -70.11 40.07 31.24
CA LEU A 2 -68.84 40.39 31.92
C LEU A 2 -67.61 40.41 30.98
N ASN A 3 -67.79 40.79 29.71
CA ASN A 3 -66.67 40.85 28.73
C ASN A 3 -66.30 42.26 28.25
N ASN A 4 -66.93 43.32 28.77
CA ASN A 4 -66.80 44.67 28.19
C ASN A 4 -66.18 45.74 29.12
N LEU A 5 -65.43 45.36 30.17
CA LEU A 5 -64.91 46.32 31.16
C LEU A 5 -63.37 46.44 31.23
N TRP A 6 -62.65 46.20 30.13
CA TRP A 6 -61.18 46.21 30.11
C TRP A 6 -60.51 47.07 29.01
N PHE A 7 -61.20 48.10 28.55
CA PHE A 7 -60.59 49.18 27.75
C PHE A 7 -61.03 50.47 28.42
N THR A 8 -60.19 51.19 29.17
CA THR A 8 -59.18 52.11 28.60
C THR A 8 -58.14 52.53 29.66
N CYS A 9 -57.27 51.62 30.12
CA CYS A 9 -56.06 52.04 30.84
C CYS A 9 -54.82 51.90 29.93
N PRO A 10 -54.26 53.01 29.41
CA PRO A 10 -53.08 52.97 28.53
C PRO A 10 -51.83 52.31 29.18
N ASN A 11 -51.82 52.17 30.51
CA ASN A 11 -50.73 51.50 31.23
C ASN A 11 -50.73 49.96 31.12
N ILE A 12 -51.86 49.29 30.84
CA ILE A 12 -51.91 47.81 30.79
C ILE A 12 -51.19 47.27 29.55
N LYS A 13 -51.22 48.00 28.42
CA LYS A 13 -50.49 47.62 27.21
C LYS A 13 -48.97 47.64 27.42
N LYS A 14 -48.46 48.63 28.17
CA LYS A 14 -47.03 48.72 28.52
C LYS A 14 -46.59 47.56 29.42
N VAL A 15 -47.42 47.18 30.40
CA VAL A 15 -47.14 46.03 31.28
C VAL A 15 -47.13 44.72 30.49
N LYS A 16 -48.09 44.49 29.58
CA LYS A 16 -48.11 43.29 28.72
C LYS A 16 -46.88 43.18 27.82
N ILE A 17 -46.45 44.27 27.19
CA ILE A 17 -45.23 44.28 26.35
C ILE A 17 -43.98 43.99 27.20
N SER A 18 -43.90 44.55 28.42
CA SER A 18 -42.79 44.31 29.33
C SER A 18 -42.69 42.83 29.76
N ILE A 19 -43.83 42.21 30.12
CA ILE A 19 -43.90 40.79 30.47
C ILE A 19 -43.51 39.90 29.28
N LEU A 20 -43.98 40.22 28.07
CA LEU A 20 -43.66 39.44 26.87
C LEU A 20 -42.16 39.48 26.55
N ASN A 21 -41.55 40.67 26.66
CA ASN A 21 -40.11 40.85 26.48
C ASN A 21 -39.30 40.11 27.54
N PHE A 22 -39.77 40.08 28.79
CA PHE A 22 -39.13 39.34 29.87
C PHE A 22 -39.18 37.83 29.65
N ILE A 23 -40.33 37.28 29.24
CA ILE A 23 -40.46 35.86 28.88
C ILE A 23 -39.54 35.52 27.70
N GLN A 24 -39.49 36.36 26.67
CA GLN A 24 -38.62 36.15 25.52
C GLN A 24 -37.13 36.20 25.91
N PHE A 25 -36.77 37.04 26.87
CA PHE A 25 -35.43 37.07 27.46
C PHE A 25 -35.09 35.78 28.20
N LEU A 26 -35.99 35.27 29.06
CA LEU A 26 -35.78 34.02 29.79
C LEU A 26 -35.63 32.81 28.85
N LEU A 27 -36.44 32.73 27.79
CA LEU A 27 -36.33 31.68 26.78
C LEU A 27 -34.98 31.74 26.03
N ARG A 28 -34.54 32.95 25.65
CA ARG A 28 -33.21 33.15 25.03
C ARG A 28 -32.07 32.78 25.99
N PHE A 29 -32.22 33.09 27.27
CA PHE A 29 -31.24 32.74 28.30
C PHE A 29 -31.14 31.23 28.51
N GLN A 30 -32.27 30.54 28.66
CA GLN A 30 -32.30 29.07 28.76
C GLN A 30 -31.72 28.40 27.51
N TYR A 31 -32.07 28.88 26.31
CA TYR A 31 -31.52 28.36 25.06
C TYR A 31 -29.99 28.51 25.01
N ARG A 32 -29.45 29.68 25.39
CA ARG A 32 -28.00 29.91 25.46
C ARG A 32 -27.32 28.94 26.43
N ASN A 33 -27.89 28.72 27.61
CA ASN A 33 -27.34 27.77 28.58
C ASN A 33 -27.35 26.33 28.04
N MET A 34 -28.41 25.92 27.35
CA MET A 34 -28.50 24.60 26.72
C MET A 34 -27.43 24.41 25.63
N VAL A 35 -27.19 25.43 24.80
CA VAL A 35 -26.14 25.41 23.76
C VAL A 35 -24.75 25.32 24.39
N ILE A 36 -24.49 26.04 25.49
CA ILE A 36 -23.23 25.99 26.21
C ILE A 36 -23.01 24.59 26.80
N GLN A 37 -24.02 24.00 27.45
CA GLN A 37 -23.93 22.64 27.99
C GLN A 37 -23.66 21.59 26.91
N ARG A 38 -24.36 21.65 25.76
CA ARG A 38 -24.12 20.74 24.63
C ARG A 38 -22.69 20.87 24.10
N THR A 39 -22.18 22.10 23.99
CA THR A 39 -20.82 22.36 23.53
C THR A 39 -19.79 21.78 24.51
N TYR A 40 -20.01 21.97 25.82
CA TYR A 40 -19.15 21.43 26.87
C TYR A 40 -19.11 19.89 26.88
N ILE A 41 -20.27 19.24 26.77
CA ILE A 41 -20.37 17.77 26.66
C ILE A 41 -19.63 17.27 25.42
N SER A 42 -19.80 17.92 24.27
CA SER A 42 -19.10 17.57 23.03
C SER A 42 -17.57 17.66 23.18
N ILE A 43 -17.06 18.69 23.87
CA ILE A 43 -15.64 18.84 24.16
C ILE A 43 -15.13 17.69 25.05
N ILE A 44 -15.87 17.31 26.09
CA ILE A 44 -15.51 16.20 26.98
C ILE A 44 -15.45 14.87 26.20
N ILE A 45 -16.47 14.58 25.39
CA ILE A 45 -16.53 13.37 24.56
C ILE A 45 -15.34 13.30 23.60
N ASN A 46 -15.01 14.41 22.93
CA ASN A 46 -13.87 14.46 22.02
C ASN A 46 -12.53 14.27 22.75
N LYS A 47 -12.39 14.80 23.98
CA LYS A 47 -11.21 14.60 24.83
C LYS A 47 -11.06 13.12 25.21
N GLN A 48 -12.13 12.46 25.62
CA GLN A 48 -12.14 11.02 25.95
C GLN A 48 -11.81 10.15 24.72
N LYS A 49 -12.44 10.42 23.57
CA LYS A 49 -12.14 9.71 22.30
C LYS A 49 -10.67 9.81 21.93
N LYS A 50 -10.06 11.00 22.07
CA LYS A 50 -8.65 11.22 21.80
C LYS A 50 -7.74 10.42 22.75
N GLN A 51 -8.08 10.34 24.04
CA GLN A 51 -7.36 9.51 25.01
C GLN A 51 -7.44 8.02 24.67
N ILE A 52 -8.62 7.51 24.29
CA ILE A 52 -8.81 6.11 23.90
C ILE A 52 -7.96 5.79 22.65
N ILE A 53 -8.02 6.63 21.63
CA ILE A 53 -7.20 6.46 20.41
C ILE A 53 -5.71 6.43 20.75
N GLN A 54 -5.25 7.32 21.63
CA GLN A 54 -3.86 7.35 22.08
C GLN A 54 -3.46 6.06 22.82
N GLN A 55 -4.33 5.53 23.70
CA GLN A 55 -4.07 4.26 24.40
C GLN A 55 -4.00 3.07 23.43
N VAL A 56 -4.90 3.01 22.44
CA VAL A 56 -4.89 1.96 21.40
C VAL A 56 -3.60 2.02 20.58
N PHE A 57 -3.17 3.22 20.20
CA PHE A 57 -1.94 3.42 19.45
C PHE A 57 -0.70 3.00 20.26
N GLN A 58 -0.62 3.36 21.54
CA GLN A 58 0.46 2.95 22.45
C GLN A 58 0.51 1.41 22.63
N LYS A 59 -0.64 0.76 22.78
CA LYS A 59 -0.71 -0.72 22.82
C LYS A 59 -0.20 -1.35 21.53
N LYS A 60 -0.51 -0.77 20.36
CA LYS A 60 -0.03 -1.25 19.05
C LYS A 60 1.48 -1.10 18.90
N ILE A 61 2.05 0.02 19.34
CA ILE A 61 3.51 0.24 19.35
C ILE A 61 4.22 -0.79 20.23
N LYS A 62 3.74 -1.01 21.46
CA LYS A 62 4.31 -2.00 22.39
C LYS A 62 4.30 -3.41 21.77
N LYS A 63 3.21 -3.82 21.12
CA LYS A 63 3.12 -5.11 20.40
C LYS A 63 4.14 -5.22 19.26
N ILE A 64 4.36 -4.14 18.50
CA ILE A 64 5.36 -4.13 17.42
C ILE A 64 6.78 -4.25 17.98
N GLN A 65 7.10 -3.52 19.06
CA GLN A 65 8.40 -3.60 19.73
C GLN A 65 8.68 -5.00 20.29
N GLN A 66 7.70 -5.64 20.93
CA GLN A 66 7.81 -7.02 21.40
C GLN A 66 8.07 -8.00 20.25
N LYS A 67 7.38 -7.86 19.11
CA LYS A 67 7.64 -8.68 17.90
C LYS A 67 9.06 -8.48 17.36
N LYS A 68 9.55 -7.23 17.29
CA LYS A 68 10.93 -6.93 16.88
C LYS A 68 11.97 -7.58 17.81
N ASN A 69 11.77 -7.49 19.13
CA ASN A 69 12.66 -8.12 20.11
C ASN A 69 12.66 -9.65 20.00
N LYS A 70 11.48 -10.27 19.86
CA LYS A 70 11.37 -11.73 19.66
C LYS A 70 12.11 -12.18 18.38
N TYR A 71 11.97 -11.42 17.30
CA TYR A 71 12.69 -11.70 16.05
C TYR A 71 14.22 -11.57 16.21
N LYS A 72 14.69 -10.53 16.90
CA LYS A 72 16.12 -10.32 17.19
C LYS A 72 16.71 -11.48 18.00
N ILE A 73 16.01 -11.92 19.06
CA ILE A 73 16.41 -13.06 19.89
C ILE A 73 16.48 -14.36 19.06
N ASN A 74 15.46 -14.63 18.24
CA ASN A 74 15.43 -15.81 17.38
C ASN A 74 16.57 -15.80 16.34
N LYS A 75 16.86 -14.63 15.73
CA LYS A 75 17.97 -14.48 14.78
C LYS A 75 19.33 -14.74 15.43
N ILE A 76 19.55 -14.19 16.64
CA ILE A 76 20.78 -14.44 17.41
C ILE A 76 20.92 -15.93 17.77
N SER A 77 19.83 -16.59 18.19
CA SER A 77 19.83 -18.03 18.49
C SER A 77 20.18 -18.88 17.26
N GLN A 78 19.64 -18.54 16.08
CA GLN A 78 19.97 -19.22 14.83
C GLN A 78 21.44 -19.03 14.42
N ILE A 79 21.99 -17.82 14.60
CA ILE A 79 23.41 -17.53 14.33
C ILE A 79 24.30 -18.36 15.26
N LYS A 80 24.01 -18.38 16.57
CA LYS A 80 24.75 -19.21 17.54
C LYS A 80 24.74 -20.69 17.13
N LYS A 81 23.58 -21.26 16.79
CA LYS A 81 23.47 -22.67 16.33
C LYS A 81 24.30 -22.94 15.07
N LYS A 82 24.35 -22.00 14.12
CA LYS A 82 25.20 -22.14 12.92
C LYS A 82 26.70 -22.10 13.26
N CYS A 83 27.12 -21.23 14.18
CA CYS A 83 28.51 -21.16 14.64
C CYS A 83 28.94 -22.45 15.35
N TYR A 84 28.12 -23.00 16.25
CA TYR A 84 28.43 -24.27 16.93
C TYR A 84 28.59 -25.44 15.95
N LYS A 85 27.72 -25.56 14.94
CA LYS A 85 27.85 -26.59 13.89
C LYS A 85 29.15 -26.45 13.08
N LYS A 86 29.58 -25.22 12.79
CA LYS A 86 30.82 -24.97 12.04
C LYS A 86 32.07 -25.36 12.85
N VAL A 87 32.08 -25.10 14.16
CA VAL A 87 33.19 -25.47 15.05
C VAL A 87 33.31 -26.99 15.18
N ASN A 88 32.20 -27.72 15.38
CA ASN A 88 32.23 -29.17 15.48
C ASN A 88 32.68 -29.85 14.18
N ASN A 89 32.23 -29.36 13.01
CA ASN A 89 32.67 -29.91 11.72
C ASN A 89 34.18 -29.71 11.46
N ASN A 90 34.78 -28.65 12.01
CA ASN A 90 36.23 -28.43 11.90
C ASN A 90 37.04 -29.34 12.82
N ARG A 91 36.55 -29.66 14.04
CA ARG A 91 37.19 -30.64 14.93
C ARG A 91 37.19 -32.06 14.33
N PHE A 92 36.11 -32.47 13.66
CA PHE A 92 36.09 -33.77 12.97
C PHE A 92 37.03 -33.84 11.75
N LYS A 93 37.29 -32.73 11.06
CA LYS A 93 38.25 -32.69 9.94
C LYS A 93 39.71 -32.70 10.38
N GLN A 94 40.03 -32.22 11.58
CA GLN A 94 41.41 -32.28 12.10
C GLN A 94 41.81 -33.70 12.57
N ASN A 95 40.87 -34.52 13.06
CA ASN A 95 41.17 -35.90 13.43
C ASN A 95 41.38 -36.86 12.24
N ASN A 96 40.81 -36.55 11.05
CA ASN A 96 41.02 -37.40 9.87
C ASN A 96 42.30 -37.07 9.07
N ASN A 97 42.97 -35.95 9.34
CA ASN A 97 44.18 -35.55 8.62
C ASN A 97 45.50 -36.00 9.27
N ASN A 98 45.46 -36.61 10.46
CA ASN A 98 46.66 -37.18 11.09
C ASN A 98 46.94 -38.65 10.71
N ASN A 99 46.05 -39.33 9.99
CA ASN A 99 46.26 -40.71 9.53
C ASN A 99 46.74 -40.85 8.08
N ASN A 100 47.06 -39.75 7.39
CA ASN A 100 47.41 -39.80 5.95
C ASN A 100 48.71 -39.08 5.58
N LYS A 101 49.64 -38.93 6.54
CA LYS A 101 50.96 -38.30 6.33
C LYS A 101 52.12 -39.26 6.10
N ASN A 102 51.85 -40.55 5.80
CA ASN A 102 52.87 -41.51 5.35
C ASN A 102 52.49 -42.14 4.01
N ASN A 103 52.35 -41.35 2.95
CA ASN A 103 52.69 -41.81 1.59
C ASN A 103 52.50 -40.68 0.57
N LYS A 104 53.61 -40.14 0.06
CA LYS A 104 53.84 -39.76 -1.34
C LYS A 104 55.12 -38.93 -1.45
N ASN A 105 56.23 -39.67 -1.56
CA ASN A 105 57.38 -39.24 -2.32
C ASN A 105 57.17 -39.63 -3.80
N ASN A 106 57.84 -38.89 -4.68
CA ASN A 106 58.04 -39.11 -6.12
C ASN A 106 56.85 -38.81 -7.06
N ASN A 107 56.91 -37.69 -7.78
CA ASN A 107 57.58 -37.67 -9.09
C ASN A 107 57.62 -36.27 -9.70
N ASN A 108 58.84 -35.87 -10.07
CA ASN A 108 59.16 -34.84 -11.06
C ASN A 108 58.69 -35.30 -12.45
N ASN A 109 58.22 -34.38 -13.30
CA ASN A 109 58.97 -33.83 -14.44
C ASN A 109 58.06 -33.15 -15.49
N ASN A 110 58.53 -31.98 -15.94
CA ASN A 110 58.50 -31.41 -17.29
C ASN A 110 57.34 -31.76 -18.25
N ASN A 111 56.67 -30.71 -18.75
CA ASN A 111 56.97 -30.25 -20.11
C ASN A 111 56.34 -28.89 -20.42
N ASN A 112 57.23 -27.97 -20.84
CA ASN A 112 56.90 -26.82 -21.66
C ASN A 112 56.41 -27.31 -23.04
N ASN A 113 55.37 -26.68 -23.59
CA ASN A 113 55.44 -26.34 -25.01
C ASN A 113 54.58 -25.13 -25.36
N LYS A 114 55.22 -24.29 -26.16
CA LYS A 114 54.89 -22.93 -26.54
C LYS A 114 54.47 -23.00 -28.00
N TYR A 115 53.21 -22.71 -28.31
CA TYR A 115 52.79 -22.45 -29.69
C TYR A 115 52.08 -21.10 -29.76
N LYS A 116 52.83 -20.12 -30.26
CA LYS A 116 52.30 -18.97 -30.99
C LYS A 116 51.71 -19.50 -32.29
N ASN A 117 50.47 -19.13 -32.61
CA ASN A 117 50.10 -18.99 -34.00
C ASN A 117 49.18 -17.78 -34.18
N ASN A 118 49.70 -16.80 -34.91
CA ASN A 118 48.97 -15.66 -35.42
C ASN A 118 48.23 -16.12 -36.67
N ASN A 119 46.93 -15.89 -36.74
CA ASN A 119 46.32 -15.57 -38.02
C ASN A 119 45.09 -14.68 -37.83
N SER A 120 45.28 -13.44 -38.24
CA SER A 120 44.24 -12.44 -38.47
C SER A 120 43.52 -12.81 -39.74
N ASN A 121 42.20 -12.99 -39.69
CA ASN A 121 41.34 -12.69 -40.82
C ASN A 121 39.95 -12.24 -40.35
N ASN A 122 39.50 -11.17 -40.98
CA ASN A 122 38.35 -10.38 -40.64
C ASN A 122 37.04 -11.17 -40.74
N ASN A 123 36.32 -11.31 -39.62
CA ASN A 123 34.88 -11.53 -39.60
C ASN A 123 34.27 -10.79 -38.40
N LYS A 124 34.14 -9.48 -38.55
CA LYS A 124 33.34 -8.63 -37.66
C LYS A 124 31.87 -8.76 -38.07
N HIS A 125 31.13 -9.60 -37.33
CA HIS A 125 29.71 -9.44 -36.96
C HIS A 125 28.99 -10.78 -36.81
N SER A 126 29.35 -11.52 -35.75
CA SER A 126 28.40 -12.31 -34.95
C SER A 126 29.21 -13.06 -33.90
N LYS A 127 29.77 -12.31 -32.93
CA LYS A 127 30.11 -12.89 -31.63
C LYS A 127 28.78 -13.26 -30.95
N LEU A 128 28.20 -14.37 -31.37
CA LEU A 128 27.22 -15.12 -30.59
C LEU A 128 27.91 -15.43 -29.28
N ILE A 129 27.58 -14.63 -28.27
CA ILE A 129 27.99 -14.83 -26.89
C ILE A 129 27.52 -16.24 -26.55
N ILE A 130 28.45 -17.18 -26.45
CA ILE A 130 28.22 -18.49 -25.86
C ILE A 130 27.89 -18.20 -24.39
N LEU A 131 26.61 -17.94 -24.12
CA LEU A 131 26.08 -17.74 -22.78
C LEU A 131 26.29 -19.05 -22.04
N ASN A 132 27.31 -19.04 -21.18
CA ASN A 132 27.62 -20.14 -20.28
C ASN A 132 26.32 -20.65 -19.64
N ASN A 133 25.99 -21.93 -19.88
CA ASN A 133 24.74 -22.57 -19.43
C ASN A 133 24.54 -22.52 -17.90
N ASN A 134 25.59 -22.17 -17.15
CA ASN A 134 25.60 -22.04 -15.69
C ASN A 134 24.68 -20.94 -15.13
N ASN A 135 24.18 -20.03 -15.97
CA ASN A 135 23.31 -18.91 -15.55
C ASN A 135 21.80 -19.20 -15.64
N LYS A 136 21.41 -20.38 -16.14
CA LYS A 136 20.01 -20.79 -16.21
C LYS A 136 19.57 -21.35 -14.87
N LYS A 137 18.50 -20.81 -14.30
CA LYS A 137 17.84 -21.35 -13.12
C LYS A 137 16.45 -21.88 -13.48
N LEU A 138 16.15 -23.09 -13.02
CA LEU A 138 14.86 -23.72 -13.25
C LEU A 138 13.78 -23.03 -12.42
N CYS A 139 12.62 -22.81 -13.04
CA CYS A 139 11.42 -22.30 -12.39
C CYS A 139 10.20 -23.08 -12.88
N LYS A 140 9.01 -22.71 -12.40
CA LYS A 140 7.78 -23.38 -12.79
C LYS A 140 7.37 -22.93 -14.19
N LYS A 141 7.12 -23.88 -15.10
CA LYS A 141 6.55 -23.55 -16.41
C LYS A 141 5.08 -23.18 -16.23
N SER A 142 4.69 -21.99 -16.63
CA SER A 142 3.29 -21.57 -16.65
C SER A 142 2.49 -22.40 -17.65
N PRO A 143 1.26 -22.81 -17.35
CA PRO A 143 0.38 -23.42 -18.35
C PRO A 143 0.17 -22.45 -19.51
N GLN A 144 0.06 -22.96 -20.74
CA GLN A 144 -0.27 -22.13 -21.89
C GLN A 144 -1.76 -21.84 -21.89
N THR A 145 -2.13 -20.55 -21.87
CA THR A 145 -3.53 -20.11 -21.96
C THR A 145 -3.95 -19.97 -23.42
N VAL A 146 -5.26 -19.95 -23.66
CA VAL A 146 -5.83 -19.69 -24.99
C VAL A 146 -5.31 -18.36 -25.55
N LEU A 147 -5.16 -17.34 -24.70
CA LEU A 147 -4.64 -16.02 -25.10
C LEU A 147 -3.19 -16.07 -25.58
N PHE A 148 -2.33 -16.90 -24.97
CA PHE A 148 -0.90 -16.92 -25.31
C PHE A 148 -0.64 -17.33 -26.76
N ASN A 149 -1.48 -18.23 -27.29
CA ASN A 149 -1.32 -18.75 -28.65
C ASN A 149 -1.90 -17.81 -29.74
N GLN A 150 -2.62 -16.76 -29.36
CA GLN A 150 -3.21 -15.81 -30.31
C GLN A 150 -2.22 -14.66 -30.57
N ILE A 151 -1.85 -14.44 -31.82
CA ILE A 151 -0.87 -13.40 -32.18
C ILE A 151 -1.50 -12.01 -32.13
N ASP A 152 -2.67 -11.86 -32.75
CA ASP A 152 -3.38 -10.58 -32.87
C ASP A 152 -4.62 -10.56 -31.97
N ILE A 153 -4.44 -10.15 -30.71
CA ILE A 153 -5.53 -9.99 -29.76
C ILE A 153 -5.88 -8.51 -29.68
N ARG A 154 -7.12 -8.18 -30.08
CA ARG A 154 -7.67 -6.85 -29.91
C ARG A 154 -8.71 -6.85 -28.80
N ILE A 155 -8.44 -6.10 -27.74
CA ILE A 155 -9.40 -5.90 -26.64
C ILE A 155 -10.00 -4.51 -26.78
N GLN A 156 -11.32 -4.45 -26.79
CA GLN A 156 -12.09 -3.21 -26.89
C GLN A 156 -13.11 -3.17 -25.77
N ILE A 157 -13.21 -2.03 -25.09
CA ILE A 157 -14.36 -1.78 -24.23
C ILE A 157 -15.40 -1.10 -25.11
N ILE A 158 -16.54 -1.73 -25.34
CA ILE A 158 -17.52 -1.23 -26.31
C ILE A 158 -18.47 -0.24 -25.66
N ASP A 159 -18.87 -0.51 -24.43
CA ASP A 159 -19.92 0.25 -23.75
C ASP A 159 -19.72 0.24 -22.22
N HIS A 160 -20.52 1.04 -21.51
CA HIS A 160 -20.59 1.02 -20.05
C HIS A 160 -22.02 1.25 -19.54
N GLU A 161 -22.33 0.64 -18.40
CA GLU A 161 -23.60 0.83 -17.68
C GLU A 161 -23.29 1.49 -16.32
N ILE A 162 -23.97 2.58 -15.98
CA ILE A 162 -23.89 3.18 -14.64
C ILE A 162 -25.00 2.56 -13.77
N ILE A 163 -24.59 1.88 -12.71
CA ILE A 163 -25.51 1.30 -11.72
C ILE A 163 -25.55 2.20 -10.50
N GLN A 164 -26.74 2.66 -10.15
CA GLN A 164 -27.00 3.37 -8.90
C GLN A 164 -26.78 2.39 -7.73
N GLY A 165 -25.78 2.65 -6.90
CA GLY A 165 -25.56 1.87 -5.69
C GLY A 165 -26.71 2.05 -4.70
N SER A 166 -27.01 1.01 -3.91
CA SER A 166 -27.91 1.16 -2.77
C SER A 166 -27.33 2.17 -1.78
N ILE A 167 -28.18 2.95 -1.12
CA ILE A 167 -27.79 3.98 -0.12
C ILE A 167 -26.79 3.44 0.92
N LEU A 168 -26.88 2.15 1.25
CA LEU A 168 -26.01 1.47 2.21
C LEU A 168 -24.69 0.91 1.64
N ARG A 169 -24.57 0.74 0.32
CA ARG A 169 -23.43 0.05 -0.34
C ARG A 169 -22.54 0.96 -1.18
N GLY A 170 -22.82 2.26 -1.23
CA GLY A 170 -21.98 3.27 -1.87
C GLY A 170 -22.67 4.02 -3.01
N GLY A 171 -21.95 5.01 -3.56
CA GLY A 171 -22.41 5.79 -4.72
C GLY A 171 -22.53 4.96 -6.00
N ALA A 172 -23.00 5.59 -7.08
CA ALA A 172 -23.09 4.96 -8.39
C ALA A 172 -21.73 4.42 -8.86
N TYR A 173 -21.72 3.30 -9.59
CA TYR A 173 -20.52 2.69 -10.16
C TYR A 173 -20.76 2.26 -11.60
N ALA A 174 -19.68 2.23 -12.41
CA ALA A 174 -19.76 1.81 -13.80
C ALA A 174 -19.35 0.34 -13.97
N ILE A 175 -20.11 -0.36 -14.82
CA ILE A 175 -19.77 -1.67 -15.39
C ILE A 175 -19.34 -1.45 -16.84
N TYR A 176 -18.21 -2.00 -17.23
CA TYR A 176 -17.66 -1.89 -18.58
C TYR A 176 -17.87 -3.19 -19.36
N HIS A 177 -18.32 -3.08 -20.62
CA HIS A 177 -18.53 -4.21 -21.52
C HIS A 177 -17.29 -4.42 -22.39
N ILE A 178 -16.55 -5.49 -22.10
CA ILE A 178 -15.27 -5.79 -22.75
C ILE A 178 -15.51 -6.86 -23.81
N LYS A 179 -15.12 -6.58 -25.06
CA LYS A 179 -15.02 -7.58 -26.12
C LYS A 179 -13.57 -7.90 -26.47
N THR A 180 -13.29 -9.18 -26.69
CA THR A 180 -11.96 -9.68 -27.09
C THR A 180 -12.05 -10.36 -28.43
N TYR A 181 -11.30 -9.86 -29.42
CA TYR A 181 -11.18 -10.41 -30.77
C TYR A 181 -9.83 -11.12 -30.94
N PRO A 182 -9.76 -12.20 -31.75
CA PRO A 182 -10.84 -12.83 -32.52
C PRO A 182 -11.72 -13.82 -31.72
N LEU A 183 -11.46 -13.97 -30.42
CA LEU A 183 -12.08 -15.01 -29.58
C LEU A 183 -13.58 -14.81 -29.30
N ASN A 184 -14.14 -13.66 -29.67
CA ASN A 184 -15.54 -13.27 -29.45
C ASN A 184 -15.99 -13.39 -27.98
N TRP A 185 -15.06 -13.22 -27.03
CA TRP A 185 -15.43 -13.16 -25.62
C TRP A 185 -16.07 -11.81 -25.32
N ASN A 186 -17.12 -11.84 -24.49
CA ASN A 186 -17.85 -10.67 -24.04
C ASN A 186 -18.07 -10.76 -22.54
N VAL A 187 -17.48 -9.85 -21.77
CA VAL A 187 -17.55 -9.87 -20.30
C VAL A 187 -17.88 -8.50 -19.73
N LYS A 188 -18.55 -8.51 -18.58
CA LYS A 188 -18.87 -7.30 -17.80
C LYS A 188 -17.90 -7.17 -16.63
N ARG A 189 -17.24 -6.02 -16.46
CA ARG A 189 -16.26 -5.78 -15.38
C ARG A 189 -16.42 -4.41 -14.74
N THR A 190 -16.29 -4.35 -13.43
CA THR A 190 -16.26 -3.11 -12.65
C THR A 190 -14.83 -2.63 -12.44
N TYR A 191 -14.64 -1.36 -12.02
CA TYR A 191 -13.32 -0.84 -11.66
C TYR A 191 -12.57 -1.70 -10.62
N ASN A 192 -13.30 -2.22 -9.61
CA ASN A 192 -12.69 -3.07 -8.59
C ASN A 192 -12.14 -4.38 -9.19
N ASP A 193 -12.74 -4.88 -10.27
CA ASP A 193 -12.23 -6.07 -10.97
C ASP A 193 -10.91 -5.75 -11.71
N PHE A 194 -10.76 -4.53 -12.25
CA PHE A 194 -9.48 -4.07 -12.81
C PHE A 194 -8.40 -3.93 -11.74
N ILE A 195 -8.72 -3.35 -10.57
CA ILE A 195 -7.79 -3.26 -9.44
C ILE A 195 -7.35 -4.67 -9.01
N TRP A 196 -8.31 -5.59 -8.89
CA TRP A 196 -8.02 -6.97 -8.56
C TRP A 196 -7.05 -7.58 -9.57
N LEU A 197 -7.32 -7.43 -10.88
CA LEU A 197 -6.47 -7.95 -11.94
C LEU A 197 -5.05 -7.39 -11.84
N GLN A 198 -4.90 -6.07 -11.69
CA GLN A 198 -3.58 -5.46 -11.51
C GLN A 198 -2.84 -6.03 -10.29
N ASN A 199 -3.53 -6.11 -9.14
CA ASN A 199 -2.93 -6.59 -7.90
C ASN A 199 -2.50 -8.06 -7.98
N ILE A 200 -3.32 -8.92 -8.58
CA ILE A 200 -2.97 -10.35 -8.71
C ILE A 200 -1.80 -10.55 -9.68
N LEU A 201 -1.71 -9.76 -10.76
CA LEU A 201 -0.58 -9.80 -11.68
C LEU A 201 0.72 -9.33 -10.99
N ILE A 202 0.69 -8.21 -10.26
CA ILE A 202 1.84 -7.72 -9.46
C ILE A 202 2.30 -8.76 -8.43
N LYS A 203 1.34 -9.46 -7.82
CA LYS A 203 1.58 -10.48 -6.80
C LYS A 203 2.26 -11.72 -7.37
N ILE A 204 1.87 -12.17 -8.57
CA ILE A 204 2.33 -13.43 -9.17
C ILE A 204 3.60 -13.24 -10.01
N TYR A 205 3.76 -12.09 -10.66
CA TYR A 205 4.85 -11.80 -11.58
C TYR A 205 5.78 -10.71 -11.02
N PRO A 206 6.49 -10.96 -9.89
CA PRO A 206 7.40 -9.96 -9.35
C PRO A 206 8.54 -9.70 -10.34
N GLY A 207 8.84 -8.42 -10.56
CA GLY A 207 9.88 -7.98 -11.50
C GLY A 207 9.38 -7.74 -12.92
N ILE A 208 8.12 -8.07 -13.22
CA ILE A 208 7.46 -7.64 -14.45
C ILE A 208 6.68 -6.35 -14.15
N SER A 209 6.88 -5.33 -14.99
CA SER A 209 6.20 -4.05 -14.85
C SER A 209 4.74 -4.18 -15.29
N VAL A 210 3.81 -4.19 -14.34
CA VAL A 210 2.38 -4.19 -14.63
C VAL A 210 1.91 -2.75 -14.86
N PRO A 211 1.19 -2.46 -15.97
CA PRO A 211 0.62 -1.13 -16.23
C PRO A 211 -0.16 -0.56 -15.05
N GLN A 212 0.00 0.74 -14.79
CA GLN A 212 -0.72 1.41 -13.69
C GLN A 212 -2.15 1.75 -14.11
N LEU A 213 -3.06 1.72 -13.13
CA LEU A 213 -4.44 2.15 -13.31
C LEU A 213 -4.57 3.59 -12.84
N PRO A 214 -5.46 4.40 -13.42
CA PRO A 214 -5.69 5.76 -12.95
C PRO A 214 -6.22 5.74 -11.52
N GLU A 215 -5.67 6.60 -10.65
CA GLU A 215 -6.13 6.73 -9.28
C GLU A 215 -7.57 7.23 -9.22
N THR A 216 -8.38 6.65 -8.33
CA THR A 216 -9.74 7.10 -8.09
C THR A 216 -9.78 8.19 -7.03
N VAL A 217 -9.84 9.44 -7.47
CA VAL A 217 -10.04 10.60 -6.58
C VAL A 217 -11.51 11.01 -6.49
N ILE A 218 -12.37 10.54 -7.40
CA ILE A 218 -13.70 11.13 -7.64
C ILE A 218 -14.81 10.31 -6.99
N GLN A 219 -15.68 10.99 -6.22
CA GLN A 219 -16.79 10.39 -5.47
C GLN A 219 -18.07 10.14 -6.29
N PHE A 220 -18.24 10.83 -7.42
CA PHE A 220 -19.42 10.70 -8.28
C PHE A 220 -19.04 10.12 -9.64
N MET A 221 -19.79 9.10 -10.06
CA MET A 221 -19.65 8.50 -11.39
C MET A 221 -20.66 9.13 -12.33
N ASP A 222 -20.15 9.80 -13.36
CA ASP A 222 -20.93 10.31 -14.50
C ASP A 222 -20.47 9.62 -15.80
N ASP A 223 -21.25 9.76 -16.87
CA ASP A 223 -20.94 9.15 -18.17
C ASP A 223 -19.64 9.71 -18.77
N LYS A 224 -19.33 10.98 -18.51
CA LYS A 224 -18.10 11.60 -19.01
C LYS A 224 -16.86 10.97 -18.37
N LEU A 225 -16.88 10.72 -17.06
CA LEU A 225 -15.81 10.03 -16.35
C LEU A 225 -15.74 8.57 -16.74
N ALA A 226 -16.87 7.88 -16.89
CA ALA A 226 -16.91 6.50 -17.35
C ALA A 226 -16.26 6.36 -18.74
N ASN A 227 -16.64 7.22 -19.69
CA ASN A 227 -16.03 7.29 -21.02
C ASN A 227 -14.54 7.62 -20.98
N LYS A 228 -14.11 8.55 -20.12
CA LYS A 228 -12.68 8.84 -19.96
C LYS A 228 -11.92 7.63 -19.42
N ARG A 229 -12.47 6.94 -18.41
CA ARG A 229 -11.87 5.74 -17.80
C ARG A 229 -11.80 4.56 -18.75
N LYS A 230 -12.81 4.39 -19.60
CA LYS A 230 -12.86 3.38 -20.67
C LYS A 230 -11.58 3.35 -21.50
N ALA A 231 -11.10 4.51 -21.98
CA ALA A 231 -9.86 4.60 -22.75
C ALA A 231 -8.62 4.15 -21.95
N TYR A 232 -8.53 4.50 -20.66
CA TYR A 232 -7.44 4.06 -19.80
C TYR A 232 -7.47 2.55 -19.54
N TYR A 233 -8.65 1.98 -19.31
CA TYR A 233 -8.80 0.55 -19.07
C TYR A 233 -8.53 -0.27 -20.32
N GLU A 234 -8.95 0.21 -21.49
CA GLU A 234 -8.62 -0.42 -22.77
C GLU A 234 -7.11 -0.42 -23.01
N ARG A 235 -6.45 0.73 -22.81
CA ARG A 235 -4.98 0.84 -22.90
C ARG A 235 -4.28 -0.08 -21.90
N PHE A 236 -4.75 -0.14 -20.65
CA PHE A 236 -4.21 -1.05 -19.63
C PHE A 236 -4.27 -2.51 -20.08
N LEU A 237 -5.39 -2.94 -20.65
CA LEU A 237 -5.57 -4.31 -21.15
C LEU A 237 -4.67 -4.59 -22.37
N GLN A 238 -4.52 -3.63 -23.28
CA GLN A 238 -3.62 -3.73 -24.44
C GLN A 238 -2.14 -3.80 -24.02
N GLU A 239 -1.73 -3.01 -23.02
CA GLU A 239 -0.36 -3.07 -22.50
C GLU A 239 -0.06 -4.41 -21.82
N ILE A 240 -1.06 -5.04 -21.17
CA ILE A 240 -0.92 -6.42 -20.66
C ILE A 240 -0.74 -7.43 -21.82
N THR A 241 -1.50 -7.30 -22.92
CA THR A 241 -1.34 -8.21 -24.07
C THR A 241 0.01 -8.08 -24.76
N ASN A 242 0.68 -6.94 -24.65
CA ASN A 242 2.02 -6.73 -25.22
C ASN A 242 3.13 -7.44 -24.43
N GLN A 243 2.85 -7.89 -23.21
CA GLN A 243 3.81 -8.60 -22.37
C GLN A 243 3.52 -10.11 -22.38
N PRO A 244 4.34 -10.96 -23.01
CA PRO A 244 4.06 -12.39 -23.18
C PRO A 244 3.77 -13.14 -21.87
N GLN A 245 4.48 -12.78 -20.79
CA GLN A 245 4.30 -13.41 -19.48
C GLN A 245 2.96 -13.05 -18.82
N LEU A 246 2.52 -11.78 -18.94
CA LEU A 246 1.23 -11.37 -18.41
C LEU A 246 0.07 -11.85 -19.29
N LYS A 247 0.25 -11.83 -20.62
CA LYS A 247 -0.68 -12.41 -21.60
C LYS A 247 -0.95 -13.89 -21.34
N ASN A 248 0.08 -14.65 -20.95
CA ASN A 248 -0.07 -16.06 -20.57
C ASN A 248 -0.61 -16.26 -19.14
N SER A 249 -1.04 -15.22 -18.44
CA SER A 249 -1.57 -15.38 -17.09
C SER A 249 -2.94 -16.04 -17.11
N LYS A 250 -3.11 -17.06 -16.26
CA LYS A 250 -4.40 -17.69 -15.99
C LYS A 250 -5.45 -16.66 -15.58
N TYR A 251 -5.11 -15.74 -14.67
CA TYR A 251 -6.04 -14.73 -14.16
C TYR A 251 -6.44 -13.70 -15.22
N PHE A 252 -5.52 -13.36 -16.12
CA PHE A 252 -5.83 -12.49 -17.25
C PHE A 252 -6.77 -13.17 -18.25
N CYS A 253 -6.54 -14.46 -18.54
CA CYS A 253 -7.43 -15.27 -19.36
C CYS A 253 -8.84 -15.36 -18.75
N GLU A 254 -8.94 -15.75 -17.48
CA GLU A 254 -10.22 -15.86 -16.76
C GLU A 254 -10.95 -14.51 -16.67
N PHE A 255 -10.20 -13.41 -16.50
CA PHE A 255 -10.75 -12.06 -16.50
C PHE A 255 -11.45 -11.72 -17.82
N LEU A 256 -10.92 -12.14 -18.97
CA LEU A 256 -11.51 -11.87 -20.28
C LEU A 256 -12.53 -12.92 -20.74
N GLN A 257 -12.46 -14.14 -20.23
CA GLN A 257 -13.26 -15.27 -20.71
C GLN A 257 -14.56 -15.48 -19.92
N ILE A 258 -14.56 -15.25 -18.61
CA ILE A 258 -15.67 -15.68 -17.74
C ILE A 258 -16.81 -14.67 -17.77
N GLN A 259 -17.94 -15.07 -18.36
CA GLN A 259 -19.13 -14.23 -18.46
C GLN A 259 -19.92 -14.19 -17.14
N ASP A 260 -20.03 -15.32 -16.44
CA ASP A 260 -20.75 -15.41 -15.17
C ASP A 260 -20.00 -14.69 -14.05
N ASN A 261 -20.63 -13.65 -13.52
CA ASN A 261 -20.08 -12.84 -12.44
C ASN A 261 -19.94 -13.65 -11.13
N ALA A 262 -20.84 -14.59 -10.84
CA ALA A 262 -20.75 -15.39 -9.60
C ALA A 262 -19.49 -16.27 -9.61
N LEU A 263 -19.27 -16.99 -10.71
CA LEU A 263 -18.06 -17.78 -10.95
C LEU A 263 -16.80 -16.91 -10.89
N PHE A 264 -16.81 -15.75 -11.55
CA PHE A 264 -15.68 -14.82 -11.52
C PHE A 264 -15.36 -14.34 -10.10
N LYS A 265 -16.36 -14.00 -9.28
CA LYS A 265 -16.15 -13.61 -7.88
C LYS A 265 -15.59 -14.75 -7.02
N GLN A 266 -15.89 -16.00 -7.33
CA GLN A 266 -15.28 -17.14 -6.66
C GLN A 266 -13.77 -17.22 -6.96
N ILE A 267 -13.37 -17.06 -8.23
CA ILE A 267 -11.97 -17.01 -8.64
C ILE A 267 -11.22 -15.85 -7.97
N VAL A 268 -11.85 -14.68 -7.89
CA VAL A 268 -11.32 -13.53 -7.15
C VAL A 268 -11.01 -13.92 -5.71
N LYS A 269 -11.97 -14.52 -4.98
CA LYS A 269 -11.77 -14.98 -3.59
C LYS A 269 -10.68 -16.05 -3.45
N ASP A 270 -10.62 -17.00 -4.38
CA ASP A 270 -9.62 -18.05 -4.33
C ASP A 270 -8.21 -17.53 -4.63
N SER A 271 -8.09 -16.52 -5.48
CA SER A 271 -6.81 -15.86 -5.78
C SER A 271 -6.22 -15.08 -4.59
N GLU A 272 -7.05 -14.66 -3.63
CA GLU A 272 -6.59 -13.97 -2.42
C GLU A 272 -5.70 -14.88 -1.56
N LYS A 273 -6.00 -16.18 -1.53
CA LYS A 273 -5.28 -17.21 -0.77
C LYS A 273 -3.88 -17.50 -1.31
N ILE A 274 -3.60 -17.10 -2.55
CA ILE A 274 -2.30 -17.33 -3.20
C ILE A 274 -1.23 -16.54 -2.46
N ASN A 275 -0.03 -17.09 -2.33
CA ASN A 275 1.09 -16.37 -1.74
C ASN A 275 1.98 -15.78 -2.84
N LYS A 276 2.52 -14.58 -2.59
CA LYS A 276 3.57 -14.03 -3.46
C LYS A 276 4.77 -14.99 -3.46
N PRO A 277 5.28 -15.40 -4.64
CA PRO A 277 6.44 -16.29 -4.73
C PRO A 277 7.64 -15.63 -4.04
N LYS A 278 8.27 -16.37 -3.13
CA LYS A 278 9.43 -15.89 -2.35
C LYS A 278 10.74 -16.42 -2.90
N LYS A 279 10.67 -17.52 -3.65
CA LYS A 279 11.83 -18.21 -4.21
C LYS A 279 11.73 -18.24 -5.74
N LEU A 280 12.89 -18.28 -6.39
CA LEU A 280 12.99 -18.31 -7.84
C LEU A 280 12.33 -19.55 -8.47
N ASN A 281 12.33 -20.68 -7.77
CA ASN A 281 11.69 -21.91 -8.25
C ASN A 281 10.16 -21.87 -8.20
N GLU A 282 9.58 -20.95 -7.43
CA GLU A 282 8.13 -20.72 -7.34
C GLU A 282 7.63 -19.76 -8.43
N LEU A 283 8.54 -19.04 -9.10
CA LEU A 283 8.18 -18.11 -10.17
C LEU A 283 7.72 -18.88 -11.41
N GLU A 284 6.75 -18.30 -12.11
CA GLU A 284 6.15 -18.88 -13.30
C GLU A 284 6.56 -18.11 -14.56
N ASN A 285 7.01 -18.83 -15.58
CA ASN A 285 7.21 -18.27 -16.92
C ASN A 285 6.95 -19.30 -18.04
N THR A 286 6.90 -18.82 -19.28
CA THR A 286 6.56 -19.61 -20.46
C THR A 286 7.58 -20.72 -20.76
N GLU A 287 8.85 -20.51 -20.42
CA GLU A 287 9.95 -21.43 -20.72
C GLU A 287 10.29 -22.43 -19.59
N GLY A 288 9.82 -22.17 -18.36
CA GLY A 288 10.25 -22.87 -17.15
C GLY A 288 11.70 -22.59 -16.73
N LYS A 289 12.34 -21.53 -17.26
CA LYS A 289 13.74 -21.19 -17.00
C LYS A 289 13.93 -19.68 -16.92
N TYR A 290 14.67 -19.18 -15.93
CA TYR A 290 15.13 -17.79 -15.88
C TYR A 290 16.62 -17.70 -16.21
N PHE A 291 16.95 -16.71 -17.03
CA PHE A 291 18.32 -16.30 -17.28
C PHE A 291 18.69 -15.22 -16.27
N ILE A 292 19.57 -15.56 -15.33
CA ILE A 292 20.12 -14.56 -14.43
C ILE A 292 21.33 -13.96 -15.13
N ASN A 293 21.17 -12.77 -15.70
CA ASN A 293 22.34 -12.04 -16.17
C ASN A 293 23.05 -11.43 -14.96
N LYS A 294 24.10 -12.11 -14.48
CA LYS A 294 25.02 -11.53 -13.49
C LYS A 294 26.05 -10.70 -14.23
N ASP A 295 25.66 -9.52 -14.67
CA ASP A 295 26.64 -8.53 -15.09
C ASP A 295 27.42 -8.09 -13.84
N ASN A 296 28.74 -7.90 -13.94
CA ASN A 296 29.55 -7.33 -12.85
C ASN A 296 28.99 -5.99 -12.35
N LYS A 297 28.29 -5.26 -13.22
CA LYS A 297 27.57 -4.02 -12.89
C LYS A 297 26.38 -4.24 -11.95
N SER A 298 25.79 -5.44 -11.91
CA SER A 298 24.64 -5.73 -11.05
C SER A 298 25.00 -5.66 -9.56
N ASP A 299 26.18 -6.14 -9.19
CA ASP A 299 26.69 -6.03 -7.82
C ASP A 299 26.97 -4.57 -7.45
N THR A 300 27.58 -3.80 -8.37
CA THR A 300 27.76 -2.35 -8.19
C THR A 300 26.43 -1.62 -8.03
N ASN A 301 25.43 -1.94 -8.86
CA ASN A 301 24.11 -1.34 -8.76
C ASN A 301 23.42 -1.70 -7.44
N ALA A 302 23.56 -2.95 -6.98
CA ALA A 302 23.02 -3.38 -5.69
C ALA A 302 23.64 -2.59 -4.52
N GLN A 303 24.97 -2.38 -4.56
CA GLN A 303 25.67 -1.54 -3.57
C GLN A 303 25.21 -0.08 -3.63
N ILE A 304 25.07 0.50 -4.82
CA ILE A 304 24.57 1.88 -4.99
C ILE A 304 23.15 2.01 -4.43
N ILE A 305 22.28 1.04 -4.71
CA ILE A 305 20.91 1.02 -4.19
C ILE A 305 20.90 0.89 -2.67
N GLU A 306 21.72 0.00 -2.10
CA GLU A 306 21.84 -0.17 -0.64
C GLU A 306 22.37 1.09 0.05
N GLN A 307 23.35 1.76 -0.56
CA GLN A 307 23.88 3.03 -0.10
C GLN A 307 22.82 4.14 -0.16
N TYR A 308 22.08 4.23 -1.26
CA TYR A 308 20.98 5.20 -1.42
C TYR A 308 19.89 5.00 -0.35
N PHE A 309 19.46 3.77 -0.09
CA PHE A 309 18.49 3.49 0.98
C PHE A 309 19.03 3.83 2.36
N SER A 310 20.29 3.49 2.64
CA SER A 310 20.94 3.81 3.92
C SER A 310 21.00 5.32 4.17
N GLN A 311 21.33 6.11 3.14
CA GLN A 311 21.32 7.57 3.23
C GLN A 311 19.90 8.13 3.42
N ASN A 312 18.92 7.61 2.68
CA ASN A 312 17.53 8.01 2.80
C ASN A 312 16.95 7.72 4.18
N ASP A 313 17.26 6.57 4.79
CA ASP A 313 16.79 6.23 6.13
C ASP A 313 17.23 7.28 7.16
N VAL A 314 18.47 7.76 7.08
CA VAL A 314 18.99 8.84 7.92
C VAL A 314 18.21 10.14 7.69
N PHE A 315 17.92 10.49 6.43
CA PHE A 315 17.10 11.66 6.12
C PHE A 315 15.68 11.54 6.67
N TYR A 316 15.05 10.37 6.55
CA TYR A 316 13.70 10.12 7.09
C TYR A 316 13.67 10.19 8.62
N GLU A 317 14.68 9.66 9.31
CA GLU A 317 14.78 9.77 10.77
C GLU A 317 14.95 11.23 11.23
N ARG A 318 15.78 12.01 10.52
CA ARG A 318 15.96 13.44 10.77
C ARG A 318 14.67 14.21 10.53
N LEU A 319 14.00 13.97 9.41
CA LEU A 319 12.72 14.60 9.06
C LEU A 319 11.65 14.28 10.12
N GLN A 320 11.57 13.03 10.56
CA GLN A 320 10.63 12.62 11.60
C GLN A 320 10.93 13.30 12.94
N THR A 321 12.20 13.50 13.28
CA THR A 321 12.62 14.19 14.51
C THR A 321 12.23 15.67 14.48
N LEU A 322 12.53 16.35 13.37
CA LEU A 322 12.13 17.75 13.17
C LEU A 322 10.61 17.92 13.19
N SER A 323 9.87 17.01 12.56
CA SER A 323 8.40 17.00 12.60
C SER A 323 7.87 16.89 14.03
N LYS A 324 8.42 16.00 14.86
CA LYS A 324 8.05 15.87 16.28
C LYS A 324 8.35 17.14 17.07
N GLN A 325 9.51 17.76 16.84
CA GLN A 325 9.89 19.02 17.49
C GLN A 325 8.91 20.14 17.14
N LEU A 326 8.54 20.27 15.86
CA LEU A 326 7.59 21.28 15.39
C LEU A 326 6.20 21.08 16.03
N ILE A 327 5.71 19.84 16.07
CA ILE A 327 4.44 19.50 16.72
C ILE A 327 4.48 19.83 18.22
N ASN A 328 5.59 19.54 18.90
CA ASN A 328 5.76 19.87 20.31
C ASN A 328 5.82 21.38 20.54
N GLY A 329 6.56 22.13 19.72
CA GLY A 329 6.60 23.59 19.78
C GLY A 329 5.21 24.21 19.61
N TYR A 330 4.42 23.71 18.66
CA TYR A 330 3.02 24.15 18.48
C TYR A 330 2.15 23.85 19.70
N ARG A 331 2.29 22.66 20.31
CA ARG A 331 1.55 22.29 21.53
C ARG A 331 1.91 23.17 22.71
N ILE A 332 3.21 23.45 22.91
CA ILE A 332 3.69 24.34 23.99
C ILE A 332 3.14 25.75 23.79
N ARG A 333 3.24 26.31 22.58
CA ARG A 333 2.72 27.64 22.26
C ARG A 333 1.22 27.75 22.52
N ARG A 334 0.45 26.73 22.10
CA ARG A 334 -0.99 26.65 22.35
C ARG A 334 -1.32 26.58 23.85
N TYR A 335 -0.53 25.82 24.63
CA TYR A 335 -0.71 25.73 26.08
C TYR A 335 -0.44 27.08 26.77
N LEU A 336 0.65 27.76 26.39
CA LEU A 336 0.98 29.09 26.90
C LEU A 336 -0.13 30.11 26.59
N GLN A 337 -0.63 30.12 25.35
CA GLN A 337 -1.72 31.02 24.93
C GLN A 337 -3.01 30.77 25.73
N ILE A 338 -3.35 29.52 26.05
CA ILE A 338 -4.50 29.18 26.89
C ILE A 338 -4.29 29.71 28.32
N ASN A 339 -3.09 29.54 28.87
CA ASN A 339 -2.78 30.01 30.23
C ASN A 339 -2.79 31.54 30.35
N GLU A 340 -2.26 32.27 29.36
CA GLU A 340 -2.34 33.73 29.30
C GLU A 340 -3.80 34.22 29.28
N GLN A 341 -4.66 33.56 28.50
CA GLN A 341 -6.09 33.87 28.47
C GLN A 341 -6.77 33.63 29.82
N HIS A 342 -6.42 32.55 30.52
CA HIS A 342 -6.95 32.28 31.86
C HIS A 342 -6.49 33.30 32.90
N GLN A 343 -5.22 33.73 32.87
CA GLN A 343 -4.70 34.77 33.77
C GLN A 343 -5.39 36.13 33.52
N CYS A 344 -5.59 36.52 32.26
CA CYS A 344 -6.34 37.71 31.90
C CYS A 344 -7.79 37.67 32.40
N PHE A 345 -8.45 36.50 32.32
CA PHE A 345 -9.82 36.33 32.79
C PHE A 345 -9.91 36.41 34.33
N GLY A 346 -8.99 35.78 35.05
CA GLY A 346 -8.91 35.86 36.51
C GLY A 346 -8.72 37.29 37.03
N ARG A 347 -7.83 38.07 36.43
CA ARG A 347 -7.63 39.49 36.78
C ARG A 347 -8.88 40.33 36.53
N LYS A 348 -9.61 40.09 35.43
CA LYS A 348 -10.87 40.79 35.14
C LYS A 348 -11.94 40.48 36.19
N LEU A 349 -12.09 39.21 36.61
CA LEU A 349 -13.02 38.82 37.66
C LEU A 349 -12.65 39.44 39.01
N TYR A 350 -11.38 39.39 39.41
CA TYR A 350 -10.90 39.99 40.66
C TYR A 350 -11.19 41.50 40.70
N ASN A 351 -10.89 42.22 39.62
CA ASN A 351 -11.17 43.66 39.53
C ASN A 351 -12.68 43.99 39.51
N GLN A 352 -13.53 43.07 39.04
CA GLN A 352 -14.99 43.24 39.11
C GLN A 352 -15.53 43.01 40.53
N LEU A 353 -14.99 42.04 41.27
CA LEU A 353 -15.39 41.78 42.65
C LEU A 353 -15.01 42.94 43.58
N ASN A 354 -13.79 43.48 43.45
CA ASN A 354 -13.33 44.61 44.27
C ASN A 354 -13.99 45.96 43.94
N LYS A 355 -14.75 46.07 42.83
CA LYS A 355 -15.53 47.28 42.53
C LYS A 355 -16.92 47.29 43.18
N ASN A 356 -17.36 46.15 43.70
CA ASN A 356 -18.68 45.97 44.31
C ASN A 356 -18.61 45.86 45.84
N VAL A 357 -17.42 45.98 46.41
CA VAL A 357 -17.14 46.21 47.84
C VAL A 357 -16.78 47.67 47.98
#